data_AF-A0A078A6N5-F1
#
_entry.id   AF-A0A078A6N5-F1
#
_cell.length_a   1.000
_cell.length_b   1.000
_cell.length_c   1.000
_cell.angle_alpha   90.00
_cell.angle_beta   90.00
_cell.angle_gamma   90.00
#
_symmetry.space_group_name_H-M   'P 1'
#
loop_
_entity.id
_entity.type
_entity.pdbx_description
1 polymer ?
#
loop_
_entity_poly.entity_id
_entity_poly.type
_entity_poly.pdbx_seq_one_letter_code
_entity_poly.pdbx_strand_id
1 'polypeptide(L)'
;MRNNTDNEQAQADRKISNLTAIHCYDFDQFFPHVIDAIQNYAKILDLEDAINVCKNAEIPKQDREQRYFKFFKAVKTDVLPLVYDEIKNLIPEWIELLTIDDNIVCVHTMNVLYLTINDAYYKSLNKEDQNIMKWAILLHDIKKLGPPHFTGKDHNHPFKGGKAVLEVFRRIGLIRAEESIYNTVLEFIENSKQEADPKINSIIPFGQKACQEMHSHQYLSDIFLLIWQKISKRGTFVDMVFRLVFFHQSLIGIKAIPAAVPLTQEERLIYCDEHFFKLIKLLMINDSVSYMYVMDFDDKLNQCLHDFEESSEMMLNDYNQRKALLEFHLKTGQL
;
A
#
# COMPACT_ATOMS: atom_id res chain seq x y z
N MET A 1 -45.41 2.01 2.98
CA MET A 1 -44.15 1.25 3.08
C MET A 1 -42.96 2.11 2.67
N ARG A 2 -42.82 3.30 3.26
CA ARG A 2 -41.59 4.12 3.29
C ARG A 2 -41.36 4.33 4.79
N ASN A 3 -40.19 3.94 5.33
CA ASN A 3 -39.66 4.37 6.65
C ASN A 3 -38.58 3.44 7.26
N ASN A 4 -38.15 2.35 6.60
CA ASN A 4 -37.05 1.54 7.16
C ASN A 4 -35.65 2.00 6.73
N THR A 5 -35.46 2.47 5.49
CA THR A 5 -34.15 2.90 4.99
C THR A 5 -33.63 4.18 5.64
N ASP A 6 -34.51 5.13 5.95
CA ASP A 6 -34.10 6.43 6.53
C ASP A 6 -33.63 6.28 7.99
N ASN A 7 -34.06 5.22 8.68
CA ASN A 7 -33.72 4.96 10.08
C ASN A 7 -32.36 4.26 10.22
N GLU A 8 -31.97 3.43 9.25
CA GLU A 8 -30.65 2.79 9.18
C GLU A 8 -29.55 3.82 8.85
N GLN A 9 -29.83 4.74 7.89
CA GLN A 9 -28.92 5.83 7.56
C GLN A 9 -28.69 6.76 8.77
N ALA A 10 -29.77 7.14 9.48
CA ALA A 10 -29.67 8.01 10.65
C ALA A 10 -28.97 7.35 11.86
N GLN A 11 -29.04 6.02 12.00
CA GLN A 11 -28.28 5.29 13.03
C GLN A 11 -26.79 5.19 12.67
N ALA A 12 -26.45 5.00 11.39
CA ALA A 12 -25.07 5.05 10.93
C ALA A 12 -24.45 6.44 11.19
N ASP A 13 -25.16 7.52 10.83
CA ASP A 13 -24.70 8.89 11.02
C ASP A 13 -24.49 9.27 12.51
N ARG A 14 -25.36 8.79 13.41
CA ARG A 14 -25.20 9.00 14.87
C ARG A 14 -24.04 8.19 15.46
N LYS A 15 -23.76 7.00 14.93
CA LYS A 15 -22.60 6.20 15.36
C LYS A 15 -21.30 6.87 14.94
N ILE A 16 -21.28 7.52 13.77
CA ILE A 16 -20.16 8.32 13.26
C ILE A 16 -19.95 9.59 14.10
N SER A 17 -21.01 10.28 14.53
CA SER A 17 -20.86 11.54 15.27
C SER A 17 -20.23 11.38 16.67
N ASN A 18 -20.39 10.23 17.33
CA ASN A 18 -19.81 9.96 18.65
C ASN A 18 -18.36 9.43 18.60
N LEU A 19 -17.85 9.04 17.43
CA LEU A 19 -16.45 8.66 17.22
C LEU A 19 -15.52 9.87 16.98
N THR A 20 -16.05 11.08 16.99
CA THR A 20 -15.37 12.30 16.53
C THR A 20 -14.28 12.86 17.44
N ALA A 21 -14.01 12.22 18.59
CA ALA A 21 -12.84 12.51 19.44
C ALA A 21 -11.65 11.58 19.16
N ILE A 22 -11.81 10.55 18.32
CA ILE A 22 -10.75 9.59 18.03
C ILE A 22 -10.03 10.03 16.75
N HIS A 23 -8.77 10.43 16.89
CA HIS A 23 -7.91 10.88 15.79
C HIS A 23 -7.44 9.74 14.85
N CYS A 24 -7.95 8.52 15.03
CA CYS A 24 -7.71 7.37 14.17
C CYS A 24 -8.93 6.44 14.19
N TYR A 25 -9.29 5.86 13.04
CA TYR A 25 -10.29 4.79 13.00
C TYR A 25 -9.59 3.45 13.19
N ASP A 26 -10.03 2.72 14.21
CA ASP A 26 -9.56 1.37 14.49
C ASP A 26 -10.01 0.43 13.36
N PHE A 27 -9.04 -0.10 12.60
CA PHE A 27 -9.25 -1.00 11.48
C PHE A 27 -10.11 -2.20 11.89
N ASP A 28 -9.90 -2.75 13.08
CA ASP A 28 -10.57 -3.99 13.50
C ASP A 28 -12.07 -3.75 13.79
N GLN A 29 -12.45 -2.50 14.07
CA GLN A 29 -13.84 -2.11 14.27
C GLN A 29 -14.57 -1.85 12.94
N PHE A 30 -13.85 -1.34 11.93
CA PHE A 30 -14.42 -1.08 10.60
C PHE A 30 -14.42 -2.31 9.71
N PHE A 31 -13.47 -3.22 9.92
CA PHE A 31 -13.28 -4.41 9.11
C PHE A 31 -13.19 -5.71 9.94
N PRO A 32 -14.16 -6.00 10.83
CA PRO A 32 -14.13 -7.21 11.64
C PRO A 32 -14.14 -8.50 10.80
N HIS A 33 -14.83 -8.55 9.66
CA HIS A 33 -14.81 -9.73 8.80
C HIS A 33 -13.48 -9.91 8.07
N VAL A 34 -12.83 -8.81 7.66
CA VAL A 34 -11.45 -8.87 7.15
C VAL A 34 -10.54 -9.51 8.18
N ILE A 35 -10.57 -9.03 9.42
CA ILE A 35 -9.67 -9.54 10.46
C ILE A 35 -9.95 -11.01 10.78
N ASP A 36 -11.22 -11.41 10.90
CA ASP A 36 -11.59 -12.81 11.12
C ASP A 36 -11.11 -13.71 9.98
N ALA A 37 -11.32 -13.29 8.72
CA ALA A 37 -10.86 -14.03 7.55
C ALA A 37 -9.32 -14.16 7.53
N ILE A 38 -8.58 -13.09 7.87
CA ILE A 38 -7.12 -13.12 7.91
C ILE A 38 -6.59 -13.97 9.07
N GLN A 39 -7.23 -13.95 10.24
CA GLN A 39 -6.88 -14.82 11.37
C GLN A 39 -7.10 -16.31 11.06
N ASN A 40 -8.12 -16.62 10.27
CA ASN A 40 -8.42 -17.99 9.82
C ASN A 40 -7.77 -18.35 8.47
N TYR A 41 -7.02 -17.44 7.85
CA TYR A 41 -6.53 -17.54 6.47
C TYR A 41 -5.74 -18.81 6.19
N ALA A 42 -4.78 -19.15 7.07
CA ALA A 42 -3.96 -20.34 6.94
C ALA A 42 -4.79 -21.64 6.94
N LYS A 43 -5.86 -21.66 7.75
CA LYS A 43 -6.79 -22.79 7.85
C LYS A 43 -7.72 -22.87 6.64
N ILE A 44 -8.28 -21.72 6.21
CA ILE A 44 -9.20 -21.65 5.06
C ILE A 44 -8.51 -22.21 3.80
N LEU A 45 -7.24 -21.91 3.62
CA LEU A 45 -6.52 -22.18 2.38
C LEU A 45 -5.65 -23.44 2.41
N ASP A 46 -5.61 -24.14 3.55
CA ASP A 46 -4.67 -25.23 3.80
C ASP A 46 -3.23 -24.79 3.44
N LEU A 47 -2.83 -23.66 4.03
CA LEU A 47 -1.64 -22.92 3.61
C LEU A 47 -0.34 -23.67 3.93
N GLU A 48 -0.32 -24.43 5.02
CA GLU A 48 0.84 -25.25 5.38
C GLU A 48 1.12 -26.31 4.32
N ASP A 49 0.11 -27.05 3.86
CA ASP A 49 0.23 -27.98 2.76
C ASP A 49 0.66 -27.27 1.47
N ALA A 50 0.06 -26.11 1.15
CA ALA A 50 0.43 -25.35 -0.04
C ALA A 50 1.92 -24.97 -0.05
N ILE A 51 2.43 -24.42 1.06
CA ILE A 51 3.84 -24.05 1.20
C ILE A 51 4.74 -25.28 1.14
N ASN A 52 4.40 -26.35 1.87
CA ASN A 52 5.20 -27.57 1.90
C ASN A 52 5.32 -28.21 0.51
N VAL A 53 4.22 -28.27 -0.24
CA VAL A 53 4.23 -28.81 -1.60
C VAL A 53 5.00 -27.88 -2.56
N CYS A 54 4.70 -26.58 -2.56
CA CYS A 54 5.28 -25.64 -3.52
C CYS A 54 6.79 -25.38 -3.29
N LYS A 55 7.30 -25.56 -2.07
CA LYS A 55 8.73 -25.40 -1.75
C LYS A 55 9.54 -26.70 -1.76
N ASN A 56 8.90 -27.87 -1.85
CA ASN A 56 9.63 -29.14 -1.94
C ASN A 56 10.17 -29.39 -3.35
N ALA A 57 11.48 -29.22 -3.55
CA ALA A 57 12.14 -29.45 -4.83
C ALA A 57 12.05 -30.89 -5.37
N GLU A 58 11.74 -31.87 -4.51
CA GLU A 58 11.53 -33.28 -4.91
C GLU A 58 10.18 -33.48 -5.63
N ILE A 59 9.21 -32.58 -5.44
CA ILE A 59 7.91 -32.62 -6.10
C ILE A 59 8.05 -32.03 -7.52
N PRO A 60 7.54 -32.72 -8.57
CA PRO A 60 7.57 -32.22 -9.94
C PRO A 60 7.03 -30.79 -10.05
N LYS A 61 7.71 -29.94 -10.84
CA LYS A 61 7.35 -28.52 -11.02
C LYS A 61 5.88 -28.33 -11.38
N GLN A 62 5.34 -29.16 -12.27
CA GLN A 62 3.93 -29.10 -12.69
C GLN A 62 2.97 -29.29 -11.51
N ASP A 63 3.26 -30.19 -10.57
CA ASP A 63 2.41 -30.45 -9.41
C ASP A 63 2.50 -29.29 -8.40
N ARG A 64 3.69 -28.70 -8.25
CA ARG A 64 3.89 -27.48 -7.45
C ARG A 64 3.10 -26.30 -8.01
N GLU A 65 3.13 -26.09 -9.32
CA GLU A 65 2.34 -25.05 -10.00
C GLU A 65 0.84 -25.30 -9.84
N GLN A 66 0.37 -26.53 -10.02
CA GLN A 66 -1.04 -26.88 -9.80
C GLN A 66 -1.48 -26.57 -8.36
N ARG A 67 -0.64 -26.88 -7.35
CA ARG A 67 -0.95 -26.57 -5.96
C ARG A 67 -0.98 -25.07 -5.70
N TYR A 68 -0.04 -24.31 -6.27
CA TYR A 68 -0.02 -22.85 -6.20
C TYR A 68 -1.29 -22.23 -6.79
N PHE A 69 -1.70 -22.65 -7.99
CA PHE A 69 -2.94 -22.16 -8.60
C PHE A 69 -4.20 -22.57 -7.83
N LYS A 70 -4.20 -23.76 -7.20
CA LYS A 70 -5.27 -24.17 -6.29
C LYS A 70 -5.35 -23.24 -5.08
N PHE A 71 -4.23 -22.92 -4.44
CA PHE A 71 -4.15 -21.92 -3.36
C PHE A 71 -4.69 -20.57 -3.82
N PHE A 72 -4.20 -20.06 -4.95
CA PHE A 72 -4.62 -18.76 -5.49
C PHE A 72 -6.13 -18.71 -5.78
N LYS A 73 -6.68 -19.80 -6.35
CA LYS A 73 -8.11 -19.95 -6.58
C LYS A 73 -8.90 -19.94 -5.27
N ALA A 74 -8.42 -20.62 -4.23
CA ALA A 74 -9.05 -20.68 -2.93
C ALA A 74 -9.12 -19.30 -2.25
N VAL A 75 -8.09 -18.43 -2.41
CA VAL A 75 -8.20 -17.04 -1.92
C VAL A 75 -9.41 -16.34 -2.54
N LYS A 76 -9.62 -16.52 -3.84
CA LYS A 76 -10.74 -15.90 -4.58
C LYS A 76 -12.10 -16.46 -4.21
N THR A 77 -12.20 -17.77 -4.02
CA THR A 77 -13.50 -18.43 -3.80
C THR A 77 -13.88 -18.51 -2.33
N ASP A 78 -12.91 -18.52 -1.42
CA ASP A 78 -13.12 -18.88 -0.03
C ASP A 78 -12.77 -17.73 0.94
N VAL A 79 -11.89 -16.80 0.55
CA VAL A 79 -11.53 -15.62 1.39
C VAL A 79 -12.21 -14.35 0.90
N LEU A 80 -12.07 -13.98 -0.39
CA LEU A 80 -12.63 -12.72 -0.90
C LEU A 80 -14.14 -12.56 -0.65
N PRO A 81 -14.99 -13.59 -0.81
CA PRO A 81 -16.42 -13.45 -0.54
C PRO A 81 -16.77 -13.14 0.92
N LEU A 82 -15.88 -13.47 1.87
CA LEU A 82 -16.09 -13.19 3.29
C LEU A 82 -15.87 -11.71 3.63
N VAL A 83 -15.06 -11.02 2.83
CA VAL A 83 -14.59 -9.66 3.14
C VAL A 83 -15.12 -8.59 2.18
N TYR A 84 -15.58 -9.01 0.99
CA TYR A 84 -15.91 -8.11 -0.11
C TYR A 84 -16.98 -7.07 0.27
N ASP A 85 -18.09 -7.53 0.84
CA ASP A 85 -19.21 -6.64 1.16
C ASP A 85 -18.83 -5.59 2.20
N GLU A 86 -17.99 -5.96 3.16
CA GLU A 86 -17.51 -5.04 4.19
C GLU A 86 -16.57 -3.98 3.59
N ILE A 87 -15.60 -4.41 2.77
CA ILE A 87 -14.64 -3.49 2.15
C ILE A 87 -15.36 -2.53 1.18
N LYS A 88 -16.19 -3.04 0.27
CA LYS A 88 -16.82 -2.22 -0.78
C LYS A 88 -17.76 -1.15 -0.20
N ASN A 89 -18.38 -1.43 0.96
CA ASN A 89 -19.31 -0.50 1.58
C ASN A 89 -18.60 0.76 2.09
N LEU A 90 -17.35 0.62 2.54
CA LEU A 90 -16.54 1.74 3.01
C LEU A 90 -15.64 2.33 1.92
N ILE A 91 -15.10 1.46 1.05
CA ILE A 91 -14.14 1.76 -0.01
C ILE A 91 -14.71 1.21 -1.33
N PRO A 92 -15.67 1.90 -1.97
CA PRO A 92 -16.26 1.45 -3.24
C PRO A 92 -15.25 1.31 -4.38
N GLU A 93 -14.11 1.99 -4.29
CA GLU A 93 -12.99 1.87 -5.24
C GLU A 93 -12.49 0.42 -5.38
N TRP A 94 -12.68 -0.42 -4.36
CA TRP A 94 -12.32 -1.85 -4.40
C TRP A 94 -13.09 -2.63 -5.47
N ILE A 95 -14.28 -2.15 -5.89
CA ILE A 95 -15.08 -2.80 -6.94
C ILE A 95 -14.31 -2.82 -8.27
N GLU A 96 -13.53 -1.77 -8.56
CA GLU A 96 -12.73 -1.70 -9.79
C GLU A 96 -11.67 -2.81 -9.80
N LEU A 97 -11.05 -3.10 -8.66
CA LEU A 97 -10.00 -4.10 -8.53
C LEU A 97 -10.47 -5.53 -8.84
N LEU A 98 -11.76 -5.83 -8.60
CA LEU A 98 -12.31 -7.14 -8.93
C LEU A 98 -12.33 -7.41 -10.45
N THR A 99 -12.35 -6.36 -11.26
CA THR A 99 -12.39 -6.48 -12.72
C THR A 99 -11.01 -6.69 -13.34
N ILE A 100 -9.95 -6.55 -12.55
CA ILE A 100 -8.56 -6.57 -13.02
C ILE A 100 -8.01 -7.99 -12.90
N ASP A 101 -7.70 -8.59 -14.05
CA ASP A 101 -6.99 -9.86 -14.19
C ASP A 101 -7.48 -10.95 -13.20
N ASP A 102 -8.80 -11.15 -13.14
CA ASP A 102 -9.45 -12.13 -12.28
C ASP A 102 -9.13 -11.95 -10.78
N ASN A 103 -9.34 -10.72 -10.30
CA ASN A 103 -9.18 -10.29 -8.90
C ASN A 103 -7.74 -10.40 -8.36
N ILE A 104 -6.73 -10.44 -9.23
CA ILE A 104 -5.33 -10.67 -8.80
C ILE A 104 -4.84 -9.63 -7.81
N VAL A 105 -5.25 -8.37 -7.96
CA VAL A 105 -4.88 -7.29 -7.04
C VAL A 105 -5.53 -7.50 -5.66
N CYS A 106 -6.80 -7.91 -5.60
CA CYS A 106 -7.47 -8.22 -4.34
C CYS A 106 -6.82 -9.42 -3.61
N VAL A 107 -6.48 -10.48 -4.35
CA VAL A 107 -5.76 -11.64 -3.80
C VAL A 107 -4.41 -11.19 -3.24
N HIS A 108 -3.66 -10.40 -4.00
CA HIS A 108 -2.40 -9.80 -3.58
C HIS A 108 -2.55 -9.01 -2.28
N THR A 109 -3.49 -8.06 -2.21
CA THR A 109 -3.73 -7.27 -1.00
C THR A 109 -4.03 -8.14 0.23
N MET A 110 -4.80 -9.23 0.08
CA MET A 110 -5.08 -10.15 1.18
C MET A 110 -3.83 -10.93 1.61
N ASN A 111 -3.00 -11.36 0.66
CA ASN A 111 -1.71 -12.01 0.95
C ASN A 111 -0.78 -11.07 1.74
N VAL A 112 -0.67 -9.80 1.31
CA VAL A 112 0.15 -8.78 2.00
C VAL A 112 -0.37 -8.58 3.43
N LEU A 113 -1.68 -8.46 3.61
CA LEU A 113 -2.28 -8.28 4.94
C LEU A 113 -2.00 -9.49 5.84
N TYR A 114 -2.19 -10.71 5.34
CA TYR A 114 -1.87 -11.94 6.08
C TYR A 114 -0.40 -12.01 6.50
N LEU A 115 0.52 -11.74 5.56
CA LEU A 115 1.95 -11.75 5.84
C LEU A 115 2.33 -10.71 6.88
N THR A 116 1.84 -9.46 6.73
CA THR A 116 2.17 -8.39 7.68
C THR A 116 1.65 -8.68 9.07
N ILE A 117 0.39 -9.14 9.26
CA ILE A 117 -0.08 -9.38 10.63
C ILE A 117 0.63 -10.55 11.34
N ASN A 118 1.25 -11.45 10.55
CA ASN A 118 2.00 -12.58 11.06
C ASN A 118 3.49 -12.29 11.25
N ASP A 119 3.99 -11.19 10.67
CA ASP A 119 5.36 -10.72 10.80
C ASP A 119 5.72 -10.38 12.27
N ALA A 120 6.92 -10.81 12.70
CA ALA A 120 7.37 -10.61 14.08
C ALA A 120 7.65 -9.13 14.40
N TYR A 121 8.15 -8.36 13.44
CA TYR A 121 8.37 -6.94 13.60
C TYR A 121 7.03 -6.20 13.72
N TYR A 122 6.04 -6.51 12.86
CA TYR A 122 4.67 -5.97 13.00
C TYR A 122 4.09 -6.22 14.40
N LYS A 123 4.22 -7.44 14.91
CA LYS A 123 3.73 -7.80 16.26
C LYS A 123 4.40 -7.01 17.38
N SER A 124 5.62 -6.50 17.15
CA SER A 124 6.34 -5.65 18.11
C SER A 124 6.01 -4.16 18.00
N LEU A 125 5.32 -3.73 16.94
CA LEU A 125 4.83 -2.37 16.80
C LEU A 125 3.76 -2.04 17.86
N ASN A 126 3.62 -0.77 18.19
CA ASN A 126 2.53 -0.30 19.04
C ASN A 126 1.18 -0.42 18.31
N LYS A 127 0.07 -0.26 19.04
CA LYS A 127 -1.28 -0.43 18.48
C LYS A 127 -1.64 0.58 17.39
N GLU A 128 -1.13 1.80 17.49
CA GLU A 128 -1.36 2.84 16.48
C GLU A 128 -0.66 2.49 15.17
N ASP A 129 0.60 2.06 15.23
CA ASP A 129 1.37 1.63 14.06
C ASP A 129 0.81 0.36 13.43
N GLN A 130 0.36 -0.59 14.24
CA GLN A 130 -0.37 -1.77 13.76
C GLN A 130 -1.64 -1.37 12.99
N ASN A 131 -2.34 -0.35 13.47
CA ASN A 131 -3.54 0.19 12.82
C ASN A 131 -3.21 0.90 11.50
N ILE A 132 -2.21 1.78 11.50
CA ILE A 132 -1.69 2.48 10.31
C ILE A 132 -1.33 1.46 9.21
N MET A 133 -0.59 0.41 9.57
CA MET A 133 -0.14 -0.61 8.62
C MET A 133 -1.31 -1.37 7.98
N LYS A 134 -2.34 -1.76 8.76
CA LYS A 134 -3.52 -2.45 8.22
C LYS A 134 -4.26 -1.58 7.18
N TRP A 135 -4.45 -0.30 7.49
CA TRP A 135 -5.04 0.67 6.56
C TRP A 135 -4.18 0.90 5.32
N ALA A 136 -2.87 1.11 5.50
CA ALA A 136 -1.95 1.31 4.38
C ALA A 136 -1.92 0.10 3.45
N ILE A 137 -1.91 -1.12 3.99
CA ILE A 137 -1.95 -2.35 3.19
C ILE A 137 -3.26 -2.48 2.43
N LEU A 138 -4.41 -2.25 3.06
CA LEU A 138 -5.69 -2.35 2.36
C LEU A 138 -5.79 -1.37 1.17
N LEU A 139 -5.09 -0.23 1.25
CA LEU A 139 -5.18 0.87 0.30
C LEU A 139 -3.98 1.00 -0.66
N HIS A 140 -2.84 0.32 -0.45
CA HIS A 140 -1.61 0.58 -1.23
C HIS A 140 -1.79 0.41 -2.74
N ASP A 141 -2.57 -0.58 -3.14
CA ASP A 141 -2.84 -0.93 -4.54
C ASP A 141 -4.27 -0.55 -4.99
N ILE A 142 -4.96 0.33 -4.26
CA ILE A 142 -6.39 0.66 -4.46
C ILE A 142 -6.75 1.18 -5.87
N LYS A 143 -5.76 1.66 -6.62
CA LYS A 143 -5.90 2.16 -8.00
C LYS A 143 -4.91 1.50 -8.97
N LYS A 144 -4.42 0.31 -8.64
CA LYS A 144 -3.53 -0.47 -9.50
C LYS A 144 -4.29 -1.00 -10.70
N LEU A 145 -3.67 -0.94 -11.88
CA LEU A 145 -4.27 -1.33 -13.16
C LEU A 145 -4.00 -2.79 -13.56
N GLY A 146 -3.12 -3.50 -12.86
CA GLY A 146 -2.76 -4.88 -13.19
C GLY A 146 -1.62 -5.46 -12.34
N PRO A 147 -1.29 -6.75 -12.53
CA PRO A 147 -0.19 -7.42 -11.84
C PRO A 147 1.18 -6.88 -12.28
N PRO A 148 2.27 -7.20 -11.55
CA PRO A 148 3.62 -6.73 -11.86
C PRO A 148 4.14 -7.17 -13.24
N HIS A 149 3.53 -8.17 -13.88
CA HIS A 149 3.81 -8.61 -15.25
C HIS A 149 3.13 -7.76 -16.32
N PHE A 150 2.31 -6.77 -15.95
CA PHE A 150 1.81 -5.78 -16.90
C PHE A 150 3.00 -5.06 -17.54
N THR A 151 3.23 -5.32 -18.82
CA THR A 151 4.34 -4.70 -19.54
C THR A 151 4.22 -3.19 -19.47
N GLY A 152 5.32 -2.55 -19.08
CA GLY A 152 5.37 -1.12 -18.83
C GLY A 152 5.07 -0.70 -17.40
N LYS A 153 4.71 -1.63 -16.48
CA LYS A 153 4.43 -1.44 -15.04
C LYS A 153 3.47 -0.28 -14.73
N ASP A 154 2.52 -0.48 -13.82
CA ASP A 154 1.68 0.65 -13.39
C ASP A 154 2.50 1.60 -12.51
N HIS A 155 3.24 2.52 -13.12
CA HIS A 155 4.09 3.45 -12.37
C HIS A 155 3.30 4.57 -11.70
N ASN A 156 2.01 4.70 -11.98
CA ASN A 156 1.18 5.81 -11.50
C ASN A 156 0.27 5.45 -10.33
N HIS A 157 0.02 4.16 -10.08
CA HIS A 157 -0.88 3.77 -8.99
C HIS A 157 -0.50 4.25 -7.59
N PRO A 158 0.77 4.48 -7.20
CA PRO A 158 1.04 5.01 -5.86
C PRO A 158 0.40 6.40 -5.67
N PHE A 159 0.48 7.27 -6.69
CA PHE A 159 -0.09 8.61 -6.65
C PHE A 159 -1.62 8.57 -6.75
N LYS A 160 -2.16 7.78 -7.68
CA LYS A 160 -3.63 7.56 -7.76
C LYS A 160 -4.17 6.93 -6.48
N GLY A 161 -3.40 6.05 -5.85
CA GLY A 161 -3.71 5.41 -4.58
C GLY A 161 -3.74 6.41 -3.44
N GLY A 162 -2.75 7.30 -3.34
CA GLY A 162 -2.78 8.37 -2.34
C GLY A 162 -3.95 9.34 -2.53
N LYS A 163 -4.34 9.66 -3.77
CA LYS A 163 -5.59 10.40 -4.05
C LYS A 163 -6.80 9.66 -3.48
N ALA A 164 -6.93 8.36 -3.77
CA ALA A 164 -8.02 7.53 -3.27
C ALA A 164 -8.01 7.43 -1.72
N VAL A 165 -6.84 7.38 -1.08
CA VAL A 165 -6.72 7.43 0.39
C VAL A 165 -7.36 8.71 0.94
N LEU A 166 -7.06 9.87 0.34
CA LEU A 166 -7.65 11.15 0.77
C LEU A 166 -9.18 11.13 0.57
N GLU A 167 -9.66 10.60 -0.56
CA GLU A 167 -11.10 10.49 -0.86
C GLU A 167 -11.83 9.58 0.12
N VAL A 168 -11.25 8.42 0.44
CA VAL A 168 -11.76 7.51 1.47
C VAL A 168 -11.81 8.20 2.83
N PHE A 169 -10.72 8.85 3.25
CA PHE A 169 -10.63 9.52 4.55
C PHE A 169 -11.54 10.75 4.67
N ARG A 170 -11.78 11.46 3.58
CA ARG A 170 -12.81 12.51 3.49
C ARG A 170 -14.20 11.93 3.68
N ARG A 171 -14.53 10.85 2.95
CA ARG A 171 -15.83 10.17 3.00
C ARG A 171 -16.19 9.68 4.39
N ILE A 172 -15.23 9.09 5.10
CA ILE A 172 -15.44 8.57 6.46
C ILE A 172 -15.29 9.64 7.55
N GLY A 173 -15.01 10.90 7.18
CA GLY A 173 -15.00 12.04 8.10
C GLY A 173 -13.70 12.26 8.89
N LEU A 174 -12.60 11.59 8.52
CA LEU A 174 -11.26 11.86 9.07
C LEU A 174 -10.66 13.17 8.53
N ILE A 175 -11.01 13.55 7.31
CA ILE A 175 -10.56 14.81 6.69
C ILE A 175 -11.70 15.82 6.65
N ARG A 176 -11.50 16.97 7.32
CA ARG A 176 -12.48 18.08 7.40
C ARG A 176 -11.98 19.39 6.81
N ALA A 177 -11.05 19.31 5.85
CA ALA A 177 -10.50 20.47 5.17
C ALA A 177 -11.57 21.26 4.37
N GLU A 178 -11.27 22.53 4.10
CA GLU A 178 -12.03 23.35 3.17
C GLU A 178 -12.02 22.71 1.77
N GLU A 179 -13.17 22.74 1.10
CA GLU A 179 -13.38 22.07 -0.18
C GLU A 179 -12.43 22.57 -1.28
N SER A 180 -12.15 23.87 -1.30
CA SER A 180 -11.21 24.48 -2.26
C SER A 180 -9.80 23.89 -2.10
N ILE A 181 -9.27 23.89 -0.88
CA ILE A 181 -7.95 23.35 -0.54
C ILE A 181 -7.85 21.86 -0.83
N TYR A 182 -8.89 21.12 -0.45
CA TYR A 182 -8.95 19.69 -0.68
C TYR A 182 -8.87 19.37 -2.18
N ASN A 183 -9.69 20.04 -3.00
CA ASN A 183 -9.70 19.84 -4.45
C ASN A 183 -8.40 20.26 -5.12
N THR A 184 -7.74 21.33 -4.65
CA THR A 184 -6.41 21.71 -5.15
C THR A 184 -5.37 20.62 -4.91
N VAL A 185 -5.37 19.97 -3.75
CA VAL A 185 -4.45 18.85 -3.48
C VAL A 185 -4.72 17.67 -4.43
N LEU A 186 -6.00 17.33 -4.64
CA LEU A 186 -6.35 16.24 -5.57
C LEU A 186 -5.94 16.56 -7.01
N GLU A 187 -6.08 17.81 -7.44
CA GLU A 187 -5.65 18.28 -8.75
C GLU A 187 -4.13 18.20 -8.90
N PHE A 188 -3.36 18.62 -7.90
CA PHE A 188 -1.90 18.46 -7.93
C PHE A 188 -1.46 17.00 -8.03
N ILE A 189 -2.11 16.09 -7.28
CA ILE A 189 -1.82 14.65 -7.40
C ILE A 189 -2.16 14.14 -8.80
N GLU A 190 -3.31 14.51 -9.36
CA GLU A 190 -3.74 14.08 -10.70
C GLU A 190 -2.82 14.59 -11.80
N ASN A 191 -2.28 15.80 -11.64
CA ASN A 191 -1.35 16.45 -12.57
C ASN A 191 0.11 16.08 -12.30
N SER A 192 0.40 15.28 -11.27
CA SER A 192 1.75 14.79 -10.94
C SER A 192 2.13 13.60 -11.83
N LYS A 193 2.18 13.84 -13.14
CA LYS A 193 2.50 12.83 -14.16
C LYS A 193 3.58 13.35 -15.10
N GLN A 194 4.34 12.43 -15.68
CA GLN A 194 5.32 12.68 -16.73
C GLN A 194 5.34 11.49 -17.70
N GLU A 195 5.83 11.70 -18.92
CA GLU A 195 6.03 10.61 -19.88
C GLU A 195 6.97 9.55 -19.31
N ALA A 196 6.67 8.27 -19.55
CA ALA A 196 7.54 7.16 -19.15
C ALA A 196 8.89 7.21 -19.90
N ASP A 197 9.99 6.85 -19.24
CA ASP A 197 11.31 6.80 -19.87
C ASP A 197 11.25 5.86 -21.10
N PRO A 198 11.63 6.32 -22.31
CA PRO A 198 11.63 5.49 -23.51
C PRO A 198 12.37 4.15 -23.35
N LYS A 199 13.37 4.07 -22.45
CA LYS A 199 14.08 2.82 -22.12
C LYS A 199 13.20 1.79 -21.42
N ILE A 200 12.21 2.23 -20.64
CA ILE A 200 11.21 1.33 -20.03
C ILE A 200 10.34 0.74 -21.14
N ASN A 201 9.98 1.55 -22.13
CA ASN A 201 9.15 1.14 -23.27
C ASN A 201 9.87 0.23 -24.28
N SER A 202 11.20 0.35 -24.41
CA SER A 202 11.96 -0.45 -25.38
C SER A 202 12.07 -1.94 -25.04
N ILE A 203 11.67 -2.33 -23.82
CA ILE A 203 11.69 -3.72 -23.34
C ILE A 203 10.35 -4.42 -23.62
N ILE A 204 9.34 -3.67 -24.06
CA ILE A 204 7.96 -4.16 -24.16
C ILE A 204 7.78 -4.90 -25.50
N PRO A 205 7.36 -6.18 -25.48
CA PRO A 205 7.09 -6.94 -26.69
C PRO A 205 6.07 -6.23 -27.59
N PHE A 206 6.28 -6.31 -28.90
CA PHE A 206 5.40 -5.72 -29.90
C PHE A 206 3.94 -6.18 -29.70
N GLY A 207 3.02 -5.21 -29.66
CA GLY A 207 1.58 -5.46 -29.51
C GLY A 207 1.07 -5.52 -28.06
N GLN A 208 1.94 -5.44 -27.06
CA GLN A 208 1.50 -5.32 -25.66
C GLN A 208 1.27 -3.86 -25.27
N LYS A 209 0.23 -3.63 -24.44
CA LYS A 209 -0.03 -2.30 -23.89
C LYS A 209 1.04 -1.99 -22.84
N ALA A 210 1.45 -0.74 -22.83
CA ALA A 210 2.50 -0.20 -21.98
C ALA A 210 1.98 1.03 -21.25
N CYS A 211 2.32 1.19 -19.97
CA CYS A 211 2.06 2.44 -19.28
C CYS A 211 2.90 3.55 -19.92
N GLN A 212 2.25 4.53 -20.55
CA GLN A 212 2.93 5.64 -21.23
C GLN A 212 3.32 6.77 -20.28
N GLU A 213 2.83 6.71 -19.05
CA GLU A 213 2.99 7.75 -18.04
C GLU A 213 3.55 7.14 -16.76
N MET A 214 4.35 7.91 -16.06
CA MET A 214 4.82 7.64 -14.70
C MET A 214 4.55 8.84 -13.80
N HIS A 215 4.63 8.64 -12.48
CA HIS A 215 4.36 9.74 -11.56
C HIS A 215 5.49 10.78 -11.64
N SER A 216 5.19 12.01 -11.28
CA SER A 216 6.16 13.11 -11.24
C SER A 216 6.17 13.74 -9.85
N HIS A 217 7.36 14.10 -9.38
CA HIS A 217 7.55 14.76 -8.10
C HIS A 217 7.39 16.28 -8.15
N GLN A 218 7.04 16.85 -9.32
CA GLN A 218 6.98 18.29 -9.54
C GLN A 218 6.06 19.05 -8.56
N TYR A 219 5.00 18.40 -8.06
CA TYR A 219 4.05 19.01 -7.11
C TYR A 219 4.20 18.51 -5.68
N LEU A 220 5.24 17.73 -5.33
CA LEU A 220 5.37 17.20 -3.95
C LEU A 220 5.36 18.31 -2.90
N SER A 221 6.07 19.40 -3.15
CA SER A 221 6.14 20.51 -2.21
C SER A 221 4.76 21.11 -1.94
N ASP A 222 3.99 21.38 -2.99
CA ASP A 222 2.66 21.98 -2.88
C ASP A 222 1.65 21.02 -2.23
N ILE A 223 1.69 19.74 -2.62
CA ILE A 223 0.86 18.67 -2.04
C ILE A 223 1.11 18.60 -0.52
N PHE A 224 2.35 18.44 -0.10
CA PHE A 224 2.67 18.24 1.32
C PHE A 224 2.52 19.52 2.15
N LEU A 225 2.78 20.70 1.56
CA LEU A 225 2.52 21.97 2.23
C LEU A 225 1.03 22.13 2.56
N LEU A 226 0.16 21.88 1.58
CA LEU A 226 -1.29 21.98 1.78
C LEU A 226 -1.80 20.87 2.71
N ILE A 227 -1.31 19.63 2.56
CA ILE A 227 -1.69 18.54 3.45
C ILE A 227 -1.34 18.89 4.90
N TRP A 228 -0.07 19.20 5.19
CA TRP A 228 0.38 19.41 6.56
C TRP A 228 -0.16 20.66 7.24
N GLN A 229 -0.44 21.71 6.46
CA GLN A 229 -0.97 22.96 7.03
C GLN A 229 -2.50 22.98 7.13
N LYS A 230 -3.21 22.30 6.23
CA LYS A 230 -4.66 22.50 6.05
C LYS A 230 -5.50 21.23 6.09
N ILE A 231 -4.93 20.05 5.86
CA ILE A 231 -5.67 18.78 5.80
C ILE A 231 -5.39 17.92 7.03
N SER A 232 -4.13 17.52 7.23
CA SER A 232 -3.71 16.68 8.34
C SER A 232 -2.27 16.97 8.74
N LYS A 233 -2.04 17.17 10.04
CA LYS A 233 -0.69 17.43 10.56
C LYS A 233 0.26 16.26 10.24
N ARG A 234 1.52 16.57 9.95
CA ARG A 234 2.57 15.57 9.78
C ARG A 234 2.65 14.63 10.99
N GLY A 235 2.83 13.34 10.73
CA GLY A 235 2.95 12.29 11.76
C GLY A 235 1.62 11.80 12.32
N THR A 236 0.48 12.34 11.88
CA THR A 236 -0.84 11.81 12.24
C THR A 236 -1.17 10.54 11.47
N PHE A 237 -2.16 9.78 11.95
CA PHE A 237 -2.70 8.60 11.26
C PHE A 237 -2.97 8.82 9.76
N VAL A 238 -3.69 9.90 9.42
CA VAL A 238 -4.02 10.23 8.01
C VAL A 238 -2.77 10.50 7.18
N ASP A 239 -1.84 11.29 7.72
CA ASP A 239 -0.56 11.59 7.04
C ASP A 239 0.26 10.32 6.82
N MET A 240 0.37 9.46 7.84
CA MET A 240 1.20 8.27 7.73
C MET A 240 0.62 7.26 6.73
N VAL A 241 -0.68 6.96 6.78
CA VAL A 241 -1.31 6.07 5.79
C VAL A 241 -1.17 6.65 4.38
N PHE A 242 -1.42 7.95 4.20
CA PHE A 242 -1.22 8.62 2.91
C PHE A 242 0.21 8.47 2.41
N ARG A 243 1.23 8.82 3.21
CA ARG A 243 2.64 8.72 2.80
C ARG A 243 3.05 7.29 2.46
N LEU A 244 2.61 6.31 3.26
CA LEU A 244 2.93 4.89 3.01
C LEU A 244 2.39 4.46 1.64
N VAL A 245 1.13 4.75 1.33
CA VAL A 245 0.55 4.44 0.02
C VAL A 245 1.19 5.25 -1.10
N PHE A 246 1.42 6.54 -0.89
CA PHE A 246 1.90 7.45 -1.92
C PHE A 246 3.35 7.17 -2.37
N PHE A 247 4.19 6.66 -1.46
CA PHE A 247 5.63 6.47 -1.71
C PHE A 247 6.11 5.01 -1.72
N HIS A 248 5.24 4.00 -1.58
CA HIS A 248 5.68 2.59 -1.50
C HIS A 248 6.45 2.07 -2.72
N GLN A 249 6.37 2.75 -3.88
CA GLN A 249 7.19 2.45 -5.07
C GLN A 249 8.13 3.60 -5.49
N SER A 250 8.35 4.58 -4.61
CA SER A 250 9.27 5.70 -4.82
C SER A 250 10.54 5.58 -3.95
N LEU A 251 10.73 4.47 -3.25
CA LEU A 251 11.92 4.20 -2.44
C LEU A 251 12.81 3.12 -3.06
N ILE A 252 14.05 3.04 -2.57
CA ILE A 252 15.00 2.03 -2.99
C ILE A 252 14.59 0.69 -2.35
N GLY A 253 14.23 -0.28 -3.20
CA GLY A 253 13.87 -1.63 -2.79
C GLY A 253 14.82 -2.67 -3.38
N ILE A 254 14.31 -3.55 -4.23
CA ILE A 254 15.09 -4.60 -4.90
C ILE A 254 15.99 -3.98 -5.98
N LYS A 255 17.29 -4.25 -5.96
CA LYS A 255 18.25 -3.64 -6.91
C LYS A 255 17.94 -4.00 -8.36
N ALA A 256 17.48 -5.22 -8.61
CA ALA A 256 17.09 -5.70 -9.93
C ALA A 256 15.80 -5.06 -10.46
N ILE A 257 15.01 -4.43 -9.59
CA ILE A 257 13.70 -3.85 -9.91
C ILE A 257 13.63 -2.44 -9.29
N PRO A 258 14.41 -1.48 -9.81
CA PRO A 258 14.42 -0.14 -9.24
C PRO A 258 13.06 0.55 -9.40
N ALA A 259 12.77 1.48 -8.50
CA ALA A 259 11.68 2.44 -8.65
C ALA A 259 11.84 3.22 -9.96
N ALA A 260 10.75 3.43 -10.70
CA ALA A 260 10.80 4.21 -11.94
C ALA A 260 11.13 5.68 -11.68
N VAL A 261 10.59 6.22 -10.59
CA VAL A 261 10.81 7.60 -10.16
C VAL A 261 11.13 7.57 -8.66
N PRO A 262 12.39 7.31 -8.29
CA PRO A 262 12.79 7.26 -6.89
C PRO A 262 12.80 8.67 -6.29
N LEU A 263 12.43 8.79 -5.02
CA LEU A 263 12.64 10.01 -4.24
C LEU A 263 14.13 10.35 -4.20
N THR A 264 14.47 11.61 -4.43
CA THR A 264 15.84 12.10 -4.26
C THR A 264 16.26 12.07 -2.79
N GLN A 265 17.53 12.31 -2.52
CA GLN A 265 18.05 12.43 -1.16
C GLN A 265 17.38 13.58 -0.40
N GLU A 266 17.20 14.72 -1.07
CA GLU A 266 16.55 15.91 -0.55
C GLU A 266 15.07 15.65 -0.28
N GLU A 267 14.37 15.00 -1.21
CA GLU A 267 12.96 14.66 -1.04
C GLU A 267 12.74 13.70 0.13
N ARG A 268 13.61 12.68 0.29
CA ARG A 268 13.57 11.81 1.47
C ARG A 268 13.78 12.59 2.77
N LEU A 269 14.68 13.58 2.79
CA LEU A 269 14.91 14.40 3.97
C LEU A 269 13.68 15.26 4.32
N ILE A 270 12.95 15.75 3.31
CA ILE A 270 11.77 16.61 3.50
C ILE A 270 10.53 15.78 3.87
N TYR A 271 10.21 14.75 3.11
CA TYR A 271 8.92 14.05 3.17
C TYR A 271 8.93 12.78 4.03
N CYS A 272 10.11 12.24 4.33
CA CYS A 272 10.26 11.04 5.16
C CYS A 272 10.81 11.37 6.56
N ASP A 273 10.64 10.43 7.47
CA ASP A 273 11.21 10.44 8.81
C ASP A 273 11.50 9.01 9.27
N GLU A 274 12.19 8.85 10.40
CA GLU A 274 12.58 7.54 10.94
C GLU A 274 11.36 6.63 11.22
N HIS A 275 10.22 7.23 11.58
CA HIS A 275 9.00 6.48 11.84
C HIS A 275 8.42 5.93 10.54
N PHE A 276 8.32 6.78 9.51
CA PHE A 276 7.95 6.36 8.16
C PHE A 276 8.87 5.27 7.61
N PHE A 277 10.21 5.40 7.73
CA PHE A 277 11.15 4.39 7.23
C PHE A 277 10.96 3.02 7.89
N LYS A 278 10.61 2.97 9.18
CA LYS A 278 10.30 1.71 9.88
C LYS A 278 9.06 1.02 9.29
N LEU A 279 8.00 1.78 9.05
CA LEU A 279 6.73 1.24 8.56
C LEU A 279 6.78 0.89 7.07
N ILE A 280 7.38 1.75 6.23
CA ILE A 280 7.45 1.52 4.79
C ILE A 280 8.31 0.31 4.43
N LYS A 281 9.39 0.03 5.20
CA LYS A 281 10.19 -1.18 5.07
C LYS A 281 9.30 -2.43 5.18
N LEU A 282 8.47 -2.48 6.21
CA LEU A 282 7.58 -3.61 6.46
C LEU A 282 6.52 -3.76 5.34
N LEU A 283 5.98 -2.65 4.83
CA LEU A 283 5.05 -2.65 3.70
C LEU A 283 5.72 -3.18 2.43
N MET A 284 6.86 -2.62 2.03
CA MET A 284 7.55 -2.97 0.77
C MET A 284 8.03 -4.43 0.77
N ILE A 285 8.53 -4.93 1.90
CA ILE A 285 8.92 -6.34 2.05
C ILE A 285 7.71 -7.24 1.83
N ASN A 286 6.62 -7.03 2.57
CA ASN A 286 5.45 -7.91 2.48
C ASN A 286 4.71 -7.78 1.15
N ASP A 287 4.68 -6.59 0.55
CA ASP A 287 4.21 -6.36 -0.81
C ASP A 287 4.96 -7.27 -1.79
N SER A 288 6.30 -7.27 -1.76
CA SER A 288 7.09 -8.11 -2.68
C SER A 288 7.01 -9.61 -2.35
N VAL A 289 7.08 -9.98 -1.07
CA VAL A 289 7.09 -11.36 -0.61
C VAL A 289 5.75 -12.07 -0.86
N SER A 290 4.64 -11.33 -0.90
CA SER A 290 3.31 -11.88 -1.17
C SER A 290 3.18 -12.61 -2.51
N TYR A 291 4.05 -12.32 -3.48
CA TYR A 291 4.12 -13.02 -4.77
C TYR A 291 4.91 -14.33 -4.72
N MET A 292 5.71 -14.56 -3.67
CA MET A 292 6.71 -15.64 -3.62
C MET A 292 6.62 -16.54 -2.38
N TYR A 293 5.88 -16.13 -1.34
CA TYR A 293 5.92 -16.83 -0.05
C TYR A 293 5.37 -18.26 -0.10
N VAL A 294 4.41 -18.55 -1.00
CA VAL A 294 3.91 -19.91 -1.26
C VAL A 294 4.83 -20.63 -2.25
N MET A 295 5.14 -19.99 -3.38
CA MET A 295 5.97 -20.55 -4.44
C MET A 295 7.06 -19.55 -4.85
N ASP A 296 8.31 -19.92 -4.60
CA ASP A 296 9.47 -19.15 -5.03
C ASP A 296 9.96 -19.68 -6.39
N PHE A 297 9.46 -19.10 -7.48
CA PHE A 297 9.69 -19.64 -8.82
C PHE A 297 11.16 -19.65 -9.26
N ASP A 298 11.97 -18.75 -8.71
CA ASP A 298 13.35 -18.50 -9.14
C ASP A 298 14.35 -18.56 -7.96
N ASP A 299 13.95 -19.10 -6.81
CA ASP A 299 14.73 -19.09 -5.56
C ASP A 299 15.20 -17.66 -5.17
N LYS A 300 14.35 -16.66 -5.45
CA LYS A 300 14.65 -15.23 -5.30
C LYS A 300 14.16 -14.66 -3.97
N LEU A 301 13.41 -15.41 -3.16
CA LEU A 301 12.87 -14.90 -1.89
C LEU A 301 13.96 -14.39 -0.96
N ASN A 302 15.02 -15.18 -0.76
CA ASN A 302 16.13 -14.78 0.12
C ASN A 302 16.90 -13.57 -0.42
N GLN A 303 17.11 -13.50 -1.73
CA GLN A 303 17.76 -12.35 -2.36
C GLN A 303 16.89 -11.09 -2.23
N CYS A 304 15.58 -11.21 -2.43
CA CYS A 304 14.63 -10.11 -2.26
C CYS A 304 14.66 -9.57 -0.83
N LEU A 305 14.60 -10.45 0.17
CA LEU A 305 14.69 -10.07 1.59
C LEU A 305 16.03 -9.38 1.91
N HIS A 306 17.14 -9.91 1.38
CA HIS A 306 18.47 -9.33 1.57
C HIS A 306 18.57 -7.92 0.94
N ASP A 307 18.11 -7.76 -0.29
CA ASP A 307 18.11 -6.47 -0.99
C ASP A 307 17.30 -5.40 -0.24
N PHE A 308 16.15 -5.79 0.32
CA PHE A 308 15.33 -4.87 1.12
C PHE A 308 16.01 -4.47 2.43
N GLU A 309 16.69 -5.39 3.11
CA GLU A 309 17.43 -5.09 4.33
C GLU A 309 18.56 -4.10 4.03
N GLU A 310 19.40 -4.41 3.03
CA GLU A 310 20.53 -3.58 2.63
C GLU A 310 20.06 -2.18 2.18
N SER A 311 19.03 -2.11 1.34
CA SER A 311 18.52 -0.84 0.83
C SER A 311 17.86 0.00 1.92
N SER A 312 17.15 -0.63 2.85
CA SER A 312 16.54 0.07 3.99
C SER A 312 17.60 0.63 4.94
N GLU A 313 18.62 -0.15 5.27
CA GLU A 313 19.74 0.29 6.10
C GLU A 313 20.50 1.45 5.45
N MET A 314 20.80 1.33 4.15
CA MET A 314 21.44 2.39 3.38
C MET A 314 20.62 3.70 3.39
N MET A 315 19.31 3.62 3.13
CA MET A 315 18.43 4.80 3.13
C MET A 315 18.35 5.46 4.52
N LEU A 316 18.26 4.66 5.59
CA LEU A 316 18.18 5.18 6.96
C LEU A 316 19.50 5.83 7.39
N ASN A 317 20.64 5.23 7.03
CA ASN A 317 21.96 5.79 7.32
C ASN A 317 22.20 7.13 6.57
N ASP A 318 21.88 7.18 5.27
CA ASP A 318 21.94 8.42 4.47
C ASP A 318 21.04 9.52 5.06
N TYR A 319 19.81 9.17 5.42
CA TYR A 319 18.87 10.09 6.08
C TYR A 319 19.44 10.66 7.39
N ASN A 320 19.94 9.80 8.28
CA ASN A 320 20.47 10.23 9.58
C ASN A 320 21.69 11.14 9.45
N GLN A 321 22.61 10.83 8.53
CA GLN A 321 23.78 11.67 8.27
C GLN A 321 23.37 13.07 7.77
N ARG A 322 22.44 13.14 6.83
CA ARG A 322 21.95 14.41 6.26
C ARG A 322 21.15 15.22 7.26
N LYS A 323 20.31 14.56 8.05
CA LYS A 323 19.56 15.20 9.14
C LYS A 323 20.51 15.82 10.16
N ALA A 324 21.55 15.10 10.57
CA ALA A 324 22.57 15.64 11.48
C ALA A 324 23.31 16.85 10.87
N LEU A 325 23.64 16.79 9.57
CA LEU A 325 24.27 17.91 8.86
C LEU A 325 23.35 19.14 8.79
N LEU A 326 22.08 18.95 8.45
CA LEU A 326 21.07 20.02 8.41
C LEU A 326 20.90 20.67 9.79
N GLU A 327 20.80 19.86 10.85
CA GLU A 327 20.72 20.35 12.22
C GLU A 327 21.96 21.14 12.63
N PHE A 328 23.14 20.73 12.16
CA PHE A 328 24.39 21.47 12.37
C PHE A 328 24.33 22.85 11.69
N HIS A 329 23.99 22.93 10.40
CA HIS A 329 23.89 24.19 9.66
C HIS A 329 22.84 25.14 10.26
N LEU A 330 21.69 24.61 10.71
CA LEU A 330 20.66 25.39 11.40
C LEU A 330 21.16 25.97 12.73
N LYS A 331 21.99 25.23 13.47
CA LYS A 331 22.58 25.70 14.74
C LYS A 331 23.69 26.71 14.54
N THR A 332 24.47 26.60 13.46
CA THR A 332 25.63 27.49 13.19
C THR A 332 25.29 28.69 12.31
N GLY A 333 24.10 28.73 11.70
CA GLY A 333 23.72 29.79 10.77
C GLY A 333 24.46 29.75 9.44
N GLN A 334 24.95 28.56 9.04
CA GLN A 334 25.77 28.34 7.84
C GLN A 334 24.95 27.76 6.67
N LEU A 335 23.72 28.22 6.45
CA LEU A 335 22.86 27.78 5.34
C LEU A 335 23.12 28.56 4.05
#